data_AF-A0A0F2J8J9-F1
#
_entry.id   AF-A0A0F2J8J9-F1
#
_cell.length_a   1.000
_cell.length_b   1.000
_cell.length_c   1.000
_cell.angle_alpha   90.00
_cell.angle_beta   90.00
_cell.angle_gamma   90.00
#
_symmetry.space_group_name_H-M   'P 1'
#
loop_
_entity.id
_entity.type
_entity.pdbx_description
1 polymer ?
#
loop_
_entity_poly.entity_id
_entity_poly.type
_entity_poly.pdbx_seq_one_letter_code
_entity_poly.pdbx_strand_id
1 'polypeptide(L)' 'MREGMAYKELAKAVTINILDFNYLNQTKNYHSVFHLYEDEERFQLTEALEMHFMELPNWSQSGDEERLALGRMF' A
#
# COMPACT_ATOMS: atom_id res chain seq x y z
N MET A 1 -0.69 21.31 -28.64
CA MET A 1 -1.21 19.95 -28.38
C MET A 1 -0.15 19.25 -27.54
N ARG A 2 -0.48 18.73 -26.36
CA ARG A 2 0.47 17.91 -25.58
C ARG A 2 0.37 16.50 -26.16
N GLU A 3 1.39 16.07 -26.88
CA GLU A 3 1.56 14.67 -27.24
C GLU A 3 1.61 13.84 -25.94
N GLY A 4 0.86 12.74 -25.89
CA GLY A 4 0.81 11.87 -24.73
C GLY A 4 2.22 11.37 -24.40
N MET A 5 2.58 11.35 -23.11
CA MET A 5 3.86 10.79 -22.66
C MET A 5 4.02 9.39 -23.26
N ALA A 6 5.24 9.06 -23.71
CA ALA A 6 5.52 7.73 -24.23
C ALA A 6 5.09 6.69 -23.19
N TYR A 7 4.46 5.58 -23.59
CA TYR A 7 4.03 4.50 -22.69
C TYR A 7 5.18 3.91 -21.82
N LYS A 8 6.44 4.23 -22.18
CA LYS A 8 7.63 3.95 -21.39
C LYS A 8 7.72 4.74 -20.08
N GLU A 9 7.03 5.87 -19.97
CA GLU A 9 6.98 6.70 -18.77
C GLU A 9 5.73 6.32 -17.96
N LEU A 10 5.75 5.12 -17.38
CA LEU A 10 4.75 4.73 -16.40
C LEU A 10 4.96 5.58 -15.14
N ALA A 11 4.08 6.55 -14.91
CA ALA A 11 4.09 7.33 -13.69
C ALA A 11 3.90 6.40 -12.48
N LYS A 12 4.64 6.66 -11.40
CA LYS A 12 4.49 5.89 -10.16
C LYS A 12 3.04 5.93 -9.71
N ALA A 13 2.42 4.75 -9.65
CA ALA A 13 1.08 4.51 -9.16
C ALA A 13 1.17 3.93 -7.75
N VAL A 14 0.58 4.63 -6.79
CA VAL A 14 0.47 4.17 -5.40
C VAL A 14 -1.00 3.94 -5.12
N THR A 15 -1.36 2.70 -4.77
CA THR A 15 -2.71 2.37 -4.31
C THR A 15 -2.69 2.28 -2.80
N ILE A 16 -3.61 2.97 -2.13
CA ILE A 16 -3.77 2.90 -0.68
C ILE A 16 -5.15 2.35 -0.37
N ASN A 17 -5.21 1.15 0.22
CA ASN A 17 -6.42 0.49 0.67
C ASN A 17 -6.52 0.64 2.19
N ILE A 18 -7.59 1.25 2.68
CA ILE A 18 -7.87 1.40 4.12
C ILE A 18 -9.07 0.53 4.43
N LEU A 19 -8.90 -0.44 5.32
CA LEU A 19 -9.90 -1.46 5.64
C LEU A 19 -10.21 -1.42 7.14
N ASP A 20 -11.47 -1.58 7.50
CA ASP A 20 -11.95 -1.70 8.88
C ASP A 20 -12.10 -3.17 9.32
N PHE A 21 -11.38 -4.08 8.66
CA PHE A 21 -11.32 -5.50 8.97
C PHE A 21 -9.95 -6.09 8.60
N ASN A 22 -9.67 -7.29 9.10
CA ASN A 22 -8.47 -8.05 8.73
C ASN A 22 -8.72 -8.77 7.39
N TYR A 23 -7.98 -8.41 6.35
CA TYR A 23 -8.00 -9.02 5.03
C TYR A 23 -6.77 -9.93 4.82
N LEU A 24 -5.61 -9.52 5.32
CA LEU A 24 -4.31 -10.18 5.18
C LEU A 24 -4.05 -11.10 6.37
N ASN A 25 -4.51 -12.34 6.30
CA ASN A 25 -4.34 -13.32 7.37
C ASN A 25 -2.88 -13.82 7.54
N GLN A 26 -2.01 -13.53 6.58
CA GLN A 26 -0.60 -13.93 6.58
C GLN A 26 0.26 -13.05 7.51
N THR A 27 -0.25 -11.90 7.94
CA THR A 27 0.47 -10.94 8.77
C THR A 27 -0.42 -10.39 9.88
N LYS A 28 0.19 -9.85 10.93
CA LYS A 28 -0.51 -9.09 11.99
C LYS A 28 -0.22 -7.59 11.91
N ASN A 29 0.53 -7.16 10.89
CA ASN A 29 0.89 -5.77 10.71
C ASN A 29 -0.36 -4.99 10.28
N TYR A 30 -0.59 -3.84 10.93
CA TYR A 30 -1.67 -2.94 10.53
C TYR A 30 -1.41 -2.31 9.16
N HIS A 31 -0.14 -2.21 8.73
CA HIS A 31 0.26 -1.67 7.44
C HIS A 31 1.15 -2.65 6.71
N SER A 32 0.74 -3.02 5.49
CA SER A 32 1.51 -3.88 4.60
C SER A 32 1.69 -3.19 3.25
N VAL A 33 2.89 -3.34 2.68
CA VAL A 33 3.25 -2.80 1.37
C VAL A 33 3.57 -3.97 0.45
N PHE A 34 3.02 -3.93 -0.76
CA PHE A 34 3.23 -4.95 -1.77
C PHE A 34 3.80 -4.32 -3.04
N HIS A 35 4.77 -5.03 -3.61
CA HIS A 35 5.39 -4.75 -4.90
C HIS A 35 5.21 -5.94 -5.85
N LEU A 36 5.41 -5.71 -7.15
CA LEU A 36 5.34 -6.76 -8.17
C LEU A 36 6.70 -7.43 -8.34
N TYR A 37 6.74 -8.74 -8.09
CA TYR A 37 7.93 -9.58 -8.26
C TYR A 37 7.68 -10.67 -9.30
N GLU A 38 8.74 -11.08 -9.99
CA GLU A 38 8.77 -12.35 -10.73
C GLU A 38 8.66 -13.51 -9.73
N ASP A 39 7.93 -14.58 -10.09
CA ASP A 39 7.51 -15.59 -9.12
C ASP A 39 8.60 -16.59 -8.72
N GLU A 40 9.50 -16.94 -9.65
CA GLU A 40 10.54 -17.95 -9.45
C GLU A 40 11.82 -17.36 -8.84
N GLU A 41 12.35 -16.32 -9.47
CA GLU A 41 13.61 -15.67 -9.12
C GLU A 41 13.43 -14.48 -8.15
N ARG A 42 12.18 -14.04 -7.92
CA ARG A 42 11.83 -12.99 -6.94
C ARG A 42 12.50 -11.64 -7.16
N PHE A 43 12.89 -11.30 -8.38
CA PHE A 43 13.32 -9.94 -8.72
C PHE A 43 12.11 -9.04 -8.97
N GLN A 44 12.23 -7.75 -8.65
CA GLN A 44 11.14 -6.79 -8.79
C GLN A 44 10.95 -6.40 -10.26
N LEU A 45 9.72 -6.46 -10.75
CA LEU A 45 9.40 -6.12 -12.14
C LEU A 45 9.53 -4.60 -12.38
N THR A 46 9.05 -3.79 -11.43
CA THR A 46 9.08 -2.33 -11.51
C THR A 46 8.84 -1.66 -10.16
N GLU A 47 9.37 -0.45 -9.99
CA GLU A 47 9.09 0.49 -8.87
C GLU A 47 7.88 1.40 -9.16
N ALA A 48 7.23 1.21 -10.31
CA ALA A 48 6.14 2.06 -10.74
C ALA A 48 4.79 1.73 -10.11
N LEU A 49 4.65 0.60 -9.41
CA LEU A 49 3.41 0.22 -8.73
C LEU A 49 3.70 -0.23 -7.30
N GLU A 50 3.03 0.40 -6.34
CA GLU A 50 3.06 0.03 -4.92
C GLU A 50 1.63 -0.05 -4.37
N MET A 51 1.34 -1.08 -3.59
CA MET A 51 0.04 -1.27 -2.96
C MET A 51 0.18 -1.29 -1.44
N HIS A 52 -0.46 -0.34 -0.78
CA HIS A 52 -0.55 -0.26 0.67
C HIS A 52 -1.89 -0.84 1.11
N PHE A 53 -1.86 -1.69 2.12
CA PHE A 53 -3.02 -2.14 2.87
C PHE A 53 -2.87 -1.67 4.32
N MET A 54 -3.80 -0.83 4.76
CA MET A 54 -3.93 -0.38 6.14
C MET A 54 -5.18 -1.01 6.75
N GLU A 55 -4.98 -1.98 7.64
CA GLU A 55 -6.03 -2.71 8.33
C GLU A 55 -6.25 -2.13 9.74
N LEU A 56 -7.45 -1.60 9.97
CA LEU A 56 -7.86 -0.89 11.18
C LEU A 56 -9.16 -1.49 11.76
N PRO A 57 -9.20 -2.79 12.14
CA PRO A 57 -10.44 -3.47 12.52
C PRO A 57 -11.12 -2.93 13.79
N ASN A 58 -10.37 -2.20 14.62
CA ASN A 58 -10.79 -1.77 15.96
C ASN A 58 -10.50 -0.28 16.21
N TRP A 59 -10.78 0.60 15.25
CA TRP A 59 -10.55 2.05 15.41
C TRP A 59 -11.24 2.63 16.67
N SER A 60 -12.27 1.95 17.20
CA SER A 60 -12.98 2.35 18.42
C SER A 60 -12.32 1.91 19.74
N GLN A 61 -11.27 1.07 19.73
CA GLN A 61 -10.69 0.48 20.94
C GLN A 61 -9.17 0.28 20.86
N SER A 62 -8.38 1.35 20.98
CA SER A 62 -7.11 1.36 21.73
C SER A 62 -6.33 2.66 21.50
N GLY A 63 -5.81 3.25 22.59
CA GLY A 63 -4.98 4.46 22.60
C GLY A 63 -3.56 4.21 22.11
N ASP A 64 -3.41 3.70 20.88
CA ASP A 64 -2.10 3.46 20.27
C ASP A 64 -1.62 4.75 19.58
N GLU A 65 -0.59 5.40 20.12
CA GLU A 65 -0.03 6.67 19.61
C GLU A 65 0.40 6.60 18.13
N GLU A 66 0.84 5.43 17.65
CA GLU A 66 1.17 5.19 16.23
C GLU A 66 -0.05 5.34 15.31
N ARG A 67 -1.24 4.95 15.77
CA ARG A 67 -2.49 5.08 15.00
C ARG A 67 -2.96 6.53 14.93
N LEU A 68 -2.73 7.31 15.98
CA LEU A 68 -3.00 8.75 16.01
C LEU A 68 -2.06 9.54 15.12
N ALA A 69 -0.81 9.09 14.96
CA ALA A 69 0.15 9.71 14.05
C ALA A 69 -0.27 9.53 12.58
N LEU A 70 -0.73 8.33 12.19
CA LEU A 70 -1.19 8.05 10.83
C LEU A 70 -2.49 8.78 10.47
N GLY A 71 -3.44 8.90 11.41
CA GLY A 71 -4.64 9.70 11.23
C GLY A 71 -4.40 11.21 11.04
N ARG A 72 -3.17 11.69 11.29
CA ARG A 72 -2.75 13.09 11.04
C ARG A 72 -1.88 13.25 9.80
N MET A 73 -1.49 12.14 9.17
CA MET A 73 -0.55 12.10 8.04
C MET A 73 -1.25 11.93 6.68
N PHE A 74 -2.56 11.64 6.72
CA PHE A 74 -3.52 11.80 5.63
C PHE A 74 -4.44 12.99 5.94
#